data_AF-A0A2D7L5H4-F1
#
_entry.id   AF-A0A2D7L5H4-F1
#
_cell.length_a   1.000
_cell.length_b   1.000
_cell.length_c   1.000
_cell.angle_alpha   90.00
_cell.angle_beta   90.00
_cell.angle_gamma   90.00
#
_symmetry.space_group_name_H-M   'P 1'
#
loop_
_entity.id
_entity.type
_entity.pdbx_description
1 polymer ?
#
loop_
_entity_poly.entity_id
_entity_poly.type
_entity_poly.pdbx_seq_one_letter_code
_entity_poly.pdbx_strand_id
1 'polypeptide(L)'
;MLRCEYCARILKINRSDTYLLCSQKCKSKFKNKNQIKKVDEYVLGSINNEWYFVKDIVLPKKSNKFEIVSSISRMIYFENRLIKKNNDEVNLQTRVTLKKK
;
A
#
# COMPACT_ATOMS: atom_id res chain seq x y z
N MET A 1 6.71 -15.54 4.32
CA MET A 1 6.41 -15.30 2.88
C MET A 1 6.96 -13.94 2.50
N LEU A 2 7.81 -13.86 1.47
CA LEU A 2 8.40 -12.58 1.03
C LEU A 2 7.35 -11.70 0.34
N ARG A 3 7.44 -10.39 0.54
CA ARG A 3 6.54 -9.38 -0.03
C ARG A 3 7.33 -8.36 -0.83
N CYS A 4 6.73 -7.82 -1.88
CA CYS A 4 7.30 -6.75 -2.69
C CYS A 4 7.48 -5.47 -1.84
N GLU A 5 8.67 -4.91 -1.77
CA GLU A 5 8.98 -3.71 -0.97
C GLU A 5 8.22 -2.47 -1.40
N TYR A 6 7.73 -2.43 -2.65
CA TYR A 6 6.89 -1.33 -3.12
C TYR A 6 5.39 -1.57 -2.88
N CYS A 7 4.82 -2.65 -3.41
CA CYS A 7 3.36 -2.87 -3.37
C CYS A 7 2.89 -3.79 -2.24
N ALA A 8 3.81 -4.31 -1.43
CA ALA A 8 3.61 -5.24 -0.33
C ALA A 8 2.81 -6.52 -0.67
N ARG A 9 2.59 -6.80 -1.96
CA ARG A 9 2.02 -8.06 -2.42
C ARG A 9 2.99 -9.21 -2.22
N ILE A 10 2.46 -10.41 -2.06
CA ILE A 10 3.24 -11.65 -2.05
C ILE A 10 4.15 -11.70 -3.29
N LEU A 11 5.45 -11.83 -3.05
CA LEU A 11 6.46 -11.86 -4.07
C LEU A 11 6.51 -13.26 -4.70
N LYS A 12 5.98 -13.41 -5.92
CA LYS A 12 6.09 -14.64 -6.70
C LYS A 12 7.37 -14.71 -7.55
N ILE A 13 7.82 -13.57 -8.05
CA ILE A 13 9.00 -13.41 -8.89
C ILE A 13 9.69 -12.10 -8.48
N ASN A 14 11.02 -12.11 -8.34
CA ASN A 14 11.79 -10.89 -8.15
C ASN A 14 12.28 -10.33 -9.49
N ARG A 15 12.07 -9.03 -9.74
CA ARG A 15 12.45 -8.30 -10.96
C ARG A 15 13.53 -7.23 -10.69
N SER A 16 14.15 -7.28 -9.51
CA SER A 16 15.24 -6.40 -9.13
C SER A 16 16.35 -7.21 -8.48
N ASP A 17 17.58 -6.87 -8.81
CA ASP A 17 18.77 -7.61 -8.33
C ASP A 17 19.12 -7.23 -6.89
N THR A 18 18.77 -6.00 -6.49
CA THR A 18 19.11 -5.42 -5.17
C THR A 18 17.95 -5.33 -4.19
N TYR A 19 16.71 -5.42 -4.66
CA TYR A 19 15.49 -5.13 -3.90
C TYR A 19 14.46 -6.23 -4.16
N LEU A 20 13.52 -6.44 -3.26
CA LEU A 20 12.42 -7.38 -3.44
C LEU A 20 11.27 -6.69 -4.19
N LEU A 21 11.31 -6.69 -5.53
CA LEU A 21 10.34 -5.96 -6.34
C LEU A 21 9.67 -6.86 -7.38
N CYS A 22 8.34 -6.94 -7.36
CA CYS A 22 7.59 -7.90 -8.16
C CYS A 22 7.40 -7.51 -9.64
N SER A 23 7.70 -6.26 -10.03
CA SER A 23 7.48 -5.77 -11.39
C SER A 23 8.35 -4.56 -11.74
N GLN A 24 8.53 -4.31 -13.04
CA GLN A 24 9.23 -3.13 -13.53
C GLN A 24 8.54 -1.82 -13.10
N LYS A 25 7.22 -1.84 -12.99
CA LYS A 25 6.43 -0.71 -12.46
C LYS A 25 6.77 -0.43 -10.99
N CYS A 26 6.88 -1.47 -10.16
CA CYS A 26 7.33 -1.33 -8.77
C CYS A 26 8.76 -0.78 -8.73
N LYS A 27 9.67 -1.28 -9.57
CA LYS A 27 11.06 -0.81 -9.66
C LYS A 27 11.17 0.67 -10.04
N SER A 28 10.43 1.11 -11.05
CA SER A 28 10.39 2.52 -11.46
C SER A 28 9.88 3.43 -10.34
N LYS A 29 8.77 3.06 -9.68
CA LYS A 29 8.18 3.87 -8.62
C LYS A 29 8.95 3.83 -7.30
N PHE A 30 9.61 2.72 -6.98
CA PHE A 30 10.38 2.56 -5.75
C PHE A 30 11.56 3.53 -5.64
N LYS A 31 12.08 4.01 -6.78
CA LYS A 31 13.12 5.04 -6.84
C LYS A 31 12.65 6.41 -6.34
N ASN A 32 11.36 6.73 -6.50
CA ASN A 32 10.83 8.04 -6.13
C ASN A 32 10.30 8.03 -4.69
N LYS A 33 11.22 8.14 -3.72
CA LYS A 33 10.90 8.15 -2.28
C LYS A 33 10.04 9.34 -1.87
N ASN A 34 10.22 10.50 -2.50
CA ASN A 34 9.40 11.69 -2.25
C ASN A 34 7.94 11.47 -2.64
N GLN A 35 7.68 10.84 -3.78
CA GLN A 35 6.33 10.50 -4.19
C GLN A 35 5.70 9.47 -3.25
N ILE A 36 6.46 8.47 -2.82
CA ILE A 36 6.00 7.48 -1.83
C ILE A 36 5.53 8.20 -0.56
N LYS A 37 6.37 9.07 0.01
CA LYS A 37 6.03 9.83 1.22
C LYS A 37 4.77 10.67 1.05
N LYS A 38 4.63 11.38 -0.08
CA LYS A 38 3.42 12.19 -0.38
C LYS A 38 2.14 11.33 -0.44
N VAL A 39 2.22 10.13 -1.01
CA VAL A 39 1.08 9.21 -1.06
C VAL A 39 0.77 8.66 0.32
N ASP A 40 1.80 8.34 1.10
CA ASP A 40 1.63 7.84 2.47
C ASP A 40 0.97 8.90 3.37
N GLU A 41 1.42 10.15 3.32
CA GLU A 41 0.78 11.28 4.02
C GLU A 41 -0.69 11.45 3.62
N TYR A 42 -0.99 11.36 2.32
CA TYR A 42 -2.37 11.42 1.84
C TYR A 42 -3.25 10.30 2.41
N VAL A 43 -2.77 9.05 2.41
CA VAL A 43 -3.51 7.90 2.95
C VAL A 43 -3.80 8.11 4.43
N LEU A 44 -2.80 8.55 5.22
CA LEU A 44 -2.95 8.77 6.65
C LEU A 44 -3.90 9.93 6.96
N GLY A 45 -3.87 11.00 6.16
CA GLY A 45 -4.83 12.09 6.29
C GLY A 45 -6.26 11.73 5.86
N SER A 46 -6.44 10.61 5.16
CA SER A 46 -7.74 10.14 4.67
C SER A 46 -8.41 9.10 5.58
N ILE A 47 -7.73 8.64 6.64
CA ILE A 47 -8.21 7.58 7.51
C ILE A 47 -8.16 8.07 8.97
N ASN A 48 -9.22 7.79 9.72
CA ASN A 48 -9.27 7.98 11.18
C ASN A 48 -9.50 6.61 11.88
N ASN A 49 -10.04 6.61 13.11
CA ASN A 49 -10.31 5.37 13.86
C ASN A 49 -11.54 4.58 13.38
N GLU A 50 -12.17 4.98 12.28
CA GLU A 50 -13.27 4.26 11.62
C GLU A 50 -12.75 3.28 10.55
N TRP A 51 -13.64 2.39 10.10
CA TRP A 51 -13.34 1.38 9.07
C TRP A 51 -13.76 1.84 7.68
N TYR A 52 -12.79 2.11 6.81
CA TYR A 52 -12.99 2.55 5.42
C TYR A 52 -12.76 1.44 4.42
N PHE A 53 -13.45 1.43 3.28
CA PHE A 53 -13.01 0.63 2.15
C PHE A 53 -11.84 1.30 1.43
N VAL A 54 -10.90 0.50 0.94
CA VAL A 54 -9.79 1.01 0.12
C VAL A 54 -10.29 1.80 -1.10
N LYS A 55 -11.41 1.40 -1.71
CA LYS A 55 -12.02 2.14 -2.82
C LYS A 55 -12.37 3.58 -2.45
N ASP A 56 -12.80 3.82 -1.20
CA ASP A 56 -13.25 5.14 -0.76
C ASP A 56 -12.06 6.11 -0.65
N ILE A 57 -10.89 5.60 -0.28
CA ILE A 57 -9.62 6.35 -0.25
C ILE A 57 -9.07 6.57 -1.67
N VAL A 58 -9.31 5.62 -2.59
CA VAL A 58 -8.83 5.71 -3.98
C VAL A 58 -9.66 6.67 -4.83
N LEU A 59 -10.97 6.74 -4.61
CA LEU A 59 -11.92 7.47 -5.46
C LEU A 59 -11.55 8.96 -5.67
N PRO A 60 -11.15 9.73 -4.64
CA PRO A 60 -10.78 11.13 -4.81
C PRO A 60 -9.53 11.36 -5.66
N LYS A 61 -8.66 10.34 -5.82
CA LYS A 61 -7.43 10.39 -6.62
C LYS A 61 -7.30 9.19 -7.55
N LYS A 62 -8.33 8.92 -8.36
CA LYS A 62 -8.38 7.78 -9.31
C LYS A 62 -7.08 7.56 -10.11
N SER A 63 -6.40 8.63 -10.53
CA SER A 63 -5.12 8.58 -11.26
C SER A 63 -4.00 7.84 -10.51
N ASN A 64 -4.09 7.76 -9.17
CA ASN A 64 -3.06 7.17 -8.30
C ASN A 64 -3.49 5.85 -7.66
N LYS A 65 -4.55 5.18 -8.16
CA LYS A 65 -5.07 3.91 -7.60
C LYS A 65 -3.98 2.92 -7.20
N PHE A 66 -3.03 2.65 -8.09
CA PHE A 66 -1.95 1.69 -7.82
C PHE A 66 -1.04 2.14 -6.67
N GLU A 67 -0.72 3.43 -6.60
CA GLU A 67 0.15 3.99 -5.56
C GLU A 67 -0.55 3.97 -4.20
N ILE A 68 -1.83 4.37 -4.16
CA ILE A 68 -2.64 4.38 -2.95
C ILE A 68 -2.81 2.97 -2.39
N VAL A 69 -3.19 1.99 -3.23
CA VAL A 69 -3.29 0.59 -2.80
C VAL A 69 -1.95 0.04 -2.32
N SER A 70 -0.85 0.39 -3.00
CA SER A 70 0.50 -0.02 -2.59
C SER A 70 0.89 0.59 -1.24
N SER A 71 0.58 1.87 -1.04
CA SER A 71 0.81 2.60 0.21
C SER A 71 0.05 1.97 1.38
N ILE A 72 -1.26 1.76 1.23
CA ILE A 72 -2.08 1.07 2.23
C ILE A 72 -1.49 -0.32 2.56
N SER A 73 -1.06 -1.06 1.54
CA SER A 73 -0.48 -2.39 1.74
C SER A 73 0.85 -2.34 2.51
N ARG A 74 1.75 -1.39 2.22
CA ARG A 74 2.99 -1.19 2.98
C ARG A 74 2.69 -0.80 4.43
N MET A 75 1.74 0.08 4.65
CA MET A 75 1.32 0.49 6.00
C MET A 75 0.75 -0.66 6.83
N ILE A 76 0.11 -1.64 6.20
CA ILE A 76 -0.40 -2.84 6.87
C ILE A 76 0.74 -3.82 7.15
N TYR A 77 1.55 -4.16 6.15
CA TYR A 77 2.45 -5.31 6.24
C TYR A 77 3.88 -4.98 6.69
N PHE A 78 4.33 -3.73 6.56
CA PHE A 78 5.69 -3.33 6.89
C PHE A 78 5.73 -2.31 8.03
N GLU A 79 4.88 -1.28 7.97
CA GLU A 79 4.94 -0.19 8.96
C GLU A 79 4.02 -0.41 10.17
N ASN A 80 3.11 -1.39 10.10
CA ASN A 80 2.12 -1.69 11.15
C ASN A 80 1.29 -0.47 11.58
N ARG A 81 0.98 0.45 10.66
CA ARG A 81 0.19 1.66 10.94
C ARG A 81 -1.30 1.48 10.67
N LEU A 82 -1.63 0.58 9.76
CA LEU A 82 -3.02 0.23 9.42
C LEU A 82 -3.26 -1.24 9.74
N ILE A 83 -4.51 -1.57 10.04
CA ILE A 83 -4.99 -2.94 10.12
C ILE A 83 -6.09 -3.14 9.09
N LYS A 84 -6.20 -4.37 8.58
CA LYS A 84 -7.26 -4.78 7.66
C LYS A 84 -8.17 -5.80 8.33
N LYS A 85 -9.44 -5.83 7.92
CA LYS A 85 -10.44 -6.73 8.50
C LYS A 85 -10.27 -8.20 8.06
N ASN A 86 -9.82 -8.43 6.83
CA ASN A 86 -9.73 -9.77 6.22
C ASN A 86 -8.27 -10.18 6.02
N ASN A 87 -8.01 -11.50 5.95
CA ASN A 87 -6.67 -12.05 5.78
C ASN A 87 -6.15 -12.06 4.32
N ASP A 88 -6.99 -11.72 3.35
CA ASP A 88 -6.63 -11.68 1.92
C ASP A 88 -5.70 -10.54 1.52
N GLU A 89 -5.12 -10.63 0.32
CA GLU A 89 -4.38 -9.52 -0.29
C GLU A 89 -5.23 -8.26 -0.42
N VAL A 90 -4.60 -7.11 -0.19
CA VAL A 90 -5.29 -5.81 -0.19
C VAL A 90 -5.80 -5.49 -1.60
N ASN A 91 -7.09 -5.23 -1.68
CA ASN A 91 -7.80 -4.83 -2.88
C ASN A 91 -8.82 -3.72 -2.55
N LEU A 92 -9.57 -3.26 -3.54
CA LEU A 92 -10.51 -2.15 -3.38
C LEU A 92 -11.65 -2.41 -2.37
N GLN A 93 -12.02 -3.67 -2.14
CA GLN A 93 -13.06 -4.07 -1.20
C GLN A 93 -12.49 -4.38 0.19
N THR A 94 -11.17 -4.34 0.37
CA THR A 94 -10.57 -4.49 1.69
C THR A 94 -10.99 -3.33 2.59
N ARG A 95 -11.41 -3.65 3.82
CA ARG A 95 -11.67 -2.65 4.86
C ARG A 95 -10.43 -2.45 5.71
N VAL A 96 -10.07 -1.19 5.95
CA VAL A 96 -8.89 -0.78 6.71
C VAL A 96 -9.24 0.28 7.76
N THR A 97 -8.46 0.33 8.84
CA THR A 97 -8.51 1.37 9.85
C THR A 97 -7.11 1.60 10.45
N LEU A 98 -6.92 2.68 11.19
CA LEU A 98 -5.68 2.93 11.93
C LEU A 98 -5.45 1.84 12.99
N LYS A 99 -4.21 1.39 13.12
CA LYS A 99 -3.82 0.54 14.25
C LYS A 99 -3.80 1.41 15.51
N LYS A 100 -4.59 1.02 16.52
CA LYS A 100 -4.52 1.66 17.84
C LYS A 100 -3.12 1.46 18.42
N LYS A 101 -2.56 2.53 19.00
CA LYS A 101 -1.29 2.47 19.73
C LYS A 101 -1.44 1.62 20.99
#